data_AF-A0A839DTI4-F1
#
_entry.id   AF-A0A839DTI4-F1
#
_cell.length_a   1.000
_cell.length_b   1.000
_cell.length_c   1.000
_cell.angle_alpha   90.00
_cell.angle_beta   90.00
_cell.angle_gamma   90.00
#
_symmetry.space_group_name_H-M   'P 1'
#
loop_
_entity.id
_entity.type
_entity.pdbx_description
1 polymer ?
#
loop_
_entity_poly.entity_id
_entity_poly.type
_entity_poly.pdbx_seq_one_letter_code
_entity_poly.pdbx_strand_id
1 'polypeptide(L)'
;MTDDPFVAHRSLLFTVAYEMLGSAADAEDVVQESWLRWADVDQAQVRDPRAYLVRIVTRLALNRLRALARQREDYVGPWLPEPLLTSPDVAVDAELAENVSIAMLTVLETLGPAERAVFVLREVFDTPYDEIAEVVGKTPAAVRQIANRAREHVAARRPRMRVDRAQQQAAVEKFTAAVSTGDVQSLVEVLAPDVVVVADGGGQVAAARKPITGVEKVAAFLARAARVPDLAATTAWFNGTPGARIDIGGAATAVSPVVEDGRITRVYAIRNPNKLGRLDEVAELRR
;
A
#
# COMPACT_ATOMS: atom_id res chain seq x y z
N MET A 1 6.92 -0.09 -34.55
CA MET A 1 6.73 -0.90 -33.34
C MET A 1 5.25 -0.86 -33.07
N THR A 2 4.56 -1.96 -33.26
CA THR A 2 3.12 -2.02 -32.96
C THR A 2 3.00 -1.91 -31.45
N ASP A 3 2.42 -0.81 -30.93
CA ASP A 3 2.18 -0.65 -29.50
C ASP A 3 1.14 -1.70 -29.09
N ASP A 4 1.59 -2.87 -28.65
CA ASP A 4 0.73 -3.87 -28.02
C ASP A 4 -0.01 -3.19 -26.87
N PRO A 5 -1.36 -3.12 -26.90
CA PRO A 5 -2.13 -2.47 -25.84
C PRO A 5 -1.80 -3.00 -24.45
N PHE A 6 -1.38 -4.26 -24.33
CA PHE A 6 -0.94 -4.82 -23.07
C PHE A 6 0.32 -4.11 -22.54
N VAL A 7 1.34 -3.98 -23.38
CA VAL A 7 2.61 -3.32 -23.01
C VAL A 7 2.36 -1.87 -22.67
N ALA A 8 1.50 -1.18 -23.43
CA ALA A 8 1.12 0.21 -23.19
C ALA A 8 0.42 0.42 -21.83
N HIS A 9 -0.34 -0.58 -21.34
CA HIS A 9 -1.11 -0.48 -20.11
C HIS A 9 -0.54 -1.29 -18.94
N ARG A 10 0.63 -1.94 -19.07
CA ARG A 10 1.18 -2.83 -18.04
C ARG A 10 1.28 -2.19 -16.66
N SER A 11 1.77 -0.95 -16.55
CA SER A 11 1.92 -0.26 -15.26
C SER A 11 0.56 0.08 -14.61
N LEU A 12 -0.44 0.39 -15.43
CA LEU A 12 -1.83 0.56 -14.97
C LEU A 12 -2.38 -0.76 -14.43
N LEU A 13 -2.25 -1.85 -15.21
CA LEU A 13 -2.71 -3.18 -14.82
C LEU A 13 -2.06 -3.65 -13.52
N PHE A 14 -0.76 -3.40 -13.37
CA PHE A 14 -0.04 -3.65 -12.12
C PHE A 14 -0.61 -2.84 -10.97
N THR A 15 -0.85 -1.53 -11.16
CA THR A 15 -1.40 -0.64 -10.12
C THR A 15 -2.78 -1.13 -9.66
N VAL A 16 -3.68 -1.50 -10.60
CA VAL A 16 -5.00 -2.09 -10.28
C VAL A 16 -4.84 -3.36 -9.45
N ALA A 17 -4.00 -4.30 -9.88
CA ALA A 17 -3.79 -5.57 -9.18
C ALA A 17 -3.18 -5.35 -7.79
N TYR A 18 -2.25 -4.41 -7.67
CA TYR A 18 -1.57 -4.08 -6.42
C TYR A 18 -2.51 -3.44 -5.40
N GLU A 19 -3.33 -2.46 -5.80
CA GLU A 19 -4.33 -1.86 -4.90
C GLU A 19 -5.40 -2.87 -4.47
N MET A 20 -5.68 -3.84 -5.34
CA MET A 20 -6.56 -4.96 -5.03
C MET A 20 -5.95 -5.94 -4.03
N LEU A 21 -4.67 -6.28 -4.14
CA LEU A 21 -4.07 -7.42 -3.42
C LEU A 21 -3.21 -7.02 -2.22
N GLY A 22 -2.62 -5.83 -2.25
CA GLY A 22 -1.65 -5.37 -1.26
C GLY A 22 -0.33 -6.15 -1.28
N SER A 23 -0.04 -6.90 -2.35
CA SER A 23 1.25 -7.56 -2.59
C SER A 23 1.70 -7.31 -4.02
N ALA A 24 2.97 -6.93 -4.17
CA ALA A 24 3.60 -6.70 -5.45
C ALA A 24 3.83 -8.02 -6.19
N ALA A 25 4.24 -9.08 -5.47
CA ALA A 25 4.39 -10.42 -6.05
C ALA A 25 3.06 -10.94 -6.61
N ASP A 26 1.98 -10.89 -5.82
CA ASP A 26 0.66 -11.32 -6.29
C ASP A 26 0.14 -10.45 -7.45
N ALA A 27 0.48 -9.15 -7.46
CA ALA A 27 0.13 -8.25 -8.55
C ALA A 27 0.86 -8.58 -9.85
N GLU A 28 2.18 -8.86 -9.80
CA GLU A 28 2.94 -9.32 -10.97
C GLU A 28 2.39 -10.63 -11.53
N ASP A 29 2.07 -11.60 -10.65
CA ASP A 29 1.48 -12.88 -11.07
C ASP A 29 0.15 -12.67 -11.81
N VAL A 30 -0.71 -11.78 -11.31
CA VAL A 30 -1.98 -11.43 -11.96
C VAL A 30 -1.75 -10.75 -13.31
N VAL A 31 -0.79 -9.83 -13.40
CA VAL A 31 -0.45 -9.16 -14.66
C VAL A 31 0.08 -10.18 -15.68
N GLN A 32 0.96 -11.09 -15.27
CA GLN A 32 1.49 -12.15 -16.13
C GLN A 32 0.37 -13.09 -16.63
N GLU A 33 -0.51 -13.55 -15.74
CA GLU A 33 -1.65 -14.37 -16.15
C GLU A 33 -2.59 -13.62 -17.11
N SER A 34 -2.78 -12.30 -16.89
CA SER A 34 -3.60 -11.49 -17.79
C SER A 34 -2.99 -11.33 -19.18
N TRP A 35 -1.66 -11.31 -19.30
CA TRP A 35 -0.96 -11.29 -20.59
C TRP A 35 -1.22 -12.58 -21.39
N LEU A 36 -1.12 -13.74 -20.73
CA LEU A 36 -1.40 -15.03 -21.38
C LEU A 36 -2.84 -15.07 -21.93
N ARG A 37 -3.81 -14.59 -21.14
CA ARG A 37 -5.21 -14.49 -21.58
C ARG A 37 -5.40 -13.50 -22.72
N TRP A 38 -4.66 -12.40 -22.74
CA TRP A 38 -4.70 -11.41 -23.82
C TRP A 38 -4.14 -11.97 -25.13
N ALA A 39 -3.07 -12.76 -25.05
CA ALA A 39 -2.43 -13.38 -26.21
C ALA A 39 -3.35 -14.38 -26.93
N ASP A 40 -4.27 -15.03 -26.20
CA ASP A 40 -5.22 -16.01 -26.74
C ASP A 40 -6.49 -15.39 -27.34
N VAL A 41 -6.69 -14.07 -27.19
CA VAL A 41 -7.90 -13.36 -27.66
C VAL A 41 -7.71 -12.84 -29.08
N ASP A 42 -8.76 -12.90 -29.90
CA ASP A 42 -8.80 -12.17 -31.17
C ASP A 42 -8.92 -10.66 -30.90
N GLN A 43 -7.76 -10.00 -30.82
CA GLN A 43 -7.62 -8.60 -30.45
C GLN A 43 -8.37 -7.65 -31.40
N ALA A 44 -8.62 -8.06 -32.65
CA ALA A 44 -9.38 -7.27 -33.62
C ALA A 44 -10.85 -7.09 -33.23
N GLN A 45 -11.39 -7.95 -32.37
CA GLN A 45 -12.76 -7.86 -31.86
C GLN A 45 -12.88 -7.00 -30.59
N VAL A 46 -11.76 -6.63 -29.99
CA VAL A 46 -11.73 -5.86 -28.74
C VAL A 46 -11.76 -4.37 -29.04
N ARG A 47 -12.93 -3.75 -28.83
CA ARG A 47 -13.15 -2.31 -29.11
C ARG A 47 -12.36 -1.38 -28.19
N ASP A 48 -12.24 -1.74 -26.92
CA ASP A 48 -11.48 -1.00 -25.91
C ASP A 48 -10.52 -1.97 -25.17
N PRO A 49 -9.26 -2.05 -25.63
CA PRO A 49 -8.27 -2.91 -25.01
C PRO A 49 -7.97 -2.56 -23.54
N ARG A 50 -7.98 -1.26 -23.17
CA ARG A 50 -7.72 -0.82 -21.80
C ARG A 50 -8.80 -1.36 -20.86
N ALA A 51 -10.07 -1.11 -21.16
CA ALA A 51 -11.19 -1.57 -20.35
C ALA A 51 -11.28 -3.10 -20.31
N TYR A 52 -10.94 -3.77 -21.42
CA TYR A 52 -10.88 -5.24 -21.49
C TYR A 52 -9.82 -5.82 -20.55
N LEU A 53 -8.59 -5.29 -20.59
CA LEU A 53 -7.48 -5.74 -19.76
C LEU A 53 -7.70 -5.47 -18.27
N VAL A 54 -8.20 -4.27 -17.91
CA VAL A 54 -8.56 -3.93 -16.52
C VAL A 54 -9.60 -4.91 -15.97
N ARG A 55 -10.58 -5.31 -16.78
CA ARG A 55 -11.58 -6.31 -16.40
C ARG A 55 -10.98 -7.71 -16.19
N ILE A 56 -10.04 -8.14 -17.02
CA ILE A 56 -9.33 -9.41 -16.81
C ILE A 56 -8.55 -9.37 -15.50
N VAL A 57 -7.71 -8.36 -15.32
CA VAL A 57 -6.88 -8.19 -14.12
C VAL A 57 -7.72 -8.13 -12.86
N THR A 58 -8.83 -7.40 -12.87
CA THR A 58 -9.68 -7.29 -11.69
C THR A 58 -10.35 -8.62 -11.34
N ARG A 59 -10.79 -9.40 -12.34
CA ARG A 59 -11.36 -10.74 -12.07
C ARG A 59 -10.31 -11.68 -11.47
N LEU A 60 -9.09 -11.66 -12.00
CA LEU A 60 -7.97 -12.43 -11.48
C LEU A 60 -7.61 -12.03 -10.05
N ALA A 61 -7.43 -10.74 -9.81
CA ALA A 61 -7.14 -10.19 -8.49
C ALA A 61 -8.25 -10.50 -7.48
N LEU A 62 -9.53 -10.40 -7.86
CA LEU A 62 -10.65 -10.74 -6.99
C LEU A 62 -10.65 -12.23 -6.59
N ASN A 63 -10.32 -13.12 -7.53
CA ASN A 63 -10.19 -14.55 -7.25
C ASN A 63 -9.01 -14.83 -6.30
N ARG A 64 -7.85 -14.19 -6.54
CA ARG A 64 -6.68 -14.29 -5.68
C ARG A 64 -6.96 -13.76 -4.28
N LEU A 65 -7.64 -12.63 -4.14
CA LEU A 65 -8.01 -12.05 -2.85
C LEU A 65 -8.87 -13.00 -2.01
N ARG A 66 -9.85 -13.68 -2.64
CA ARG A 66 -10.68 -14.69 -1.97
C ARG A 66 -9.87 -15.87 -1.46
N ALA A 67 -8.80 -16.25 -2.17
CA ALA A 67 -7.89 -17.32 -1.75
C ALA A 67 -6.99 -16.87 -0.59
N LEU A 68 -6.40 -15.68 -0.69
CA LEU A 68 -5.54 -15.10 0.33
C LEU A 68 -6.28 -14.83 1.65
N ALA A 69 -7.53 -14.40 1.59
CA ALA A 69 -8.35 -14.14 2.78
C ALA A 69 -8.41 -15.35 3.72
N ARG A 70 -8.44 -16.58 3.17
CA ARG A 70 -8.41 -17.82 3.96
C ARG A 70 -7.03 -18.13 4.53
N GLN A 71 -5.96 -17.82 3.81
CA GLN A 71 -4.58 -18.06 4.25
C GLN A 71 -4.12 -17.10 5.35
N ARG A 72 -4.72 -15.90 5.42
CA ARG A 72 -4.37 -14.88 6.42
C ARG A 72 -4.84 -15.23 7.85
N GLU A 73 -5.68 -16.24 8.02
CA GLU A 73 -6.13 -16.71 9.34
C GLU A 73 -4.96 -17.21 10.22
N ASP A 74 -3.93 -17.78 9.59
CA ASP A 74 -2.74 -18.30 10.27
C ASP A 74 -1.59 -17.28 10.39
N TYR A 75 -1.83 -16.01 10.04
CA TYR A 75 -0.76 -14.99 10.01
C TYR A 75 -0.33 -14.55 11.42
N VAL A 76 0.99 -14.53 11.66
CA VAL A 76 1.54 -14.16 12.97
C VAL A 76 1.76 -12.64 13.07
N GLY A 77 0.89 -11.99 13.85
CA GLY A 77 0.97 -10.54 14.13
C GLY A 77 0.18 -9.69 13.14
N PRO A 78 0.38 -8.37 13.13
CA PRO A 78 -0.28 -7.47 12.19
C PRO A 78 0.11 -7.76 10.73
N TRP A 79 -0.87 -7.81 9.83
CA TRP A 79 -0.66 -7.86 8.39
C TRP A 79 -0.60 -6.45 7.81
N LEU A 80 0.49 -6.11 7.12
CA LEU A 80 0.61 -4.86 6.35
C LEU A 80 0.79 -5.14 4.85
N PRO A 81 0.34 -4.24 3.96
CA PRO A 81 0.64 -4.34 2.53
C PRO A 81 2.15 -4.34 2.24
N GLU A 82 2.54 -5.00 1.16
CA GLU A 82 3.91 -5.01 0.66
C GLU A 82 4.32 -3.62 0.17
N PRO A 83 5.38 -3.00 0.70
CA PRO A 83 5.82 -1.67 0.28
C PRO A 83 6.47 -1.69 -1.10
N LEU A 84 6.21 -0.65 -1.89
CA LEU A 84 6.88 -0.39 -3.15
C LEU A 84 7.80 0.82 -3.01
N LEU A 85 9.08 0.65 -3.31
CA LEU A 85 9.95 1.80 -3.52
C LEU A 85 9.43 2.58 -4.74
N THR A 86 9.24 3.88 -4.58
CA THR A 86 8.75 4.77 -5.62
C THR A 86 9.70 5.95 -5.73
N SER A 87 9.61 6.71 -6.82
CA SER A 87 10.29 7.99 -6.95
C SER A 87 9.39 9.15 -6.51
N PRO A 88 9.95 10.34 -6.23
CA PRO A 88 9.17 11.53 -5.86
C PRO A 88 8.20 12.00 -6.95
N ASP A 89 8.30 11.48 -8.17
CA ASP A 89 7.42 11.80 -9.31
C ASP A 89 6.02 11.18 -9.18
N VAL A 90 5.89 9.97 -8.64
CA VAL A 90 4.60 9.37 -8.27
C VAL A 90 3.86 10.29 -7.31
N ALA A 91 4.60 10.95 -6.42
CA ALA A 91 4.02 11.93 -5.53
C ALA A 91 3.39 13.09 -6.29
N VAL A 92 3.85 13.49 -7.50
CA VAL A 92 3.28 14.60 -8.29
C VAL A 92 1.78 14.42 -8.46
N ASP A 93 1.33 13.21 -8.77
CA ASP A 93 -0.07 12.82 -8.71
C ASP A 93 -0.49 12.56 -7.25
N ALA A 94 -0.94 13.63 -6.59
CA ALA A 94 -1.35 13.57 -5.18
C ALA A 94 -2.45 12.54 -4.93
N GLU A 95 -3.35 12.37 -5.91
CA GLU A 95 -4.46 11.43 -5.79
C GLU A 95 -3.95 10.00 -5.88
N LEU A 96 -3.09 9.69 -6.86
CA LEU A 96 -2.45 8.38 -6.97
C LEU A 96 -1.65 8.06 -5.72
N ALA A 97 -0.83 8.98 -5.24
CA ALA A 97 -0.04 8.82 -4.01
C ALA A 97 -0.92 8.56 -2.78
N GLU A 98 -2.06 9.25 -2.63
CA GLU A 98 -3.00 9.00 -1.54
C GLU A 98 -3.60 7.59 -1.64
N ASN A 99 -4.08 7.19 -2.82
CA ASN A 99 -4.77 5.92 -3.02
C ASN A 99 -3.85 4.70 -2.86
N VAL A 100 -2.59 4.79 -3.31
CA VAL A 100 -1.62 3.70 -3.17
C VAL A 100 -0.86 3.72 -1.84
N SER A 101 -1.01 4.76 -1.01
CA SER A 101 -0.29 4.88 0.27
C SER A 101 -0.48 3.64 1.17
N ILE A 102 0.55 3.28 1.94
CA ILE A 102 0.45 2.13 2.88
C ILE A 102 -0.71 2.29 3.85
N ALA A 103 -0.99 3.51 4.29
CA ALA A 103 -2.13 3.79 5.17
C ALA A 103 -3.46 3.46 4.48
N MET A 104 -3.64 3.89 3.23
CA MET A 104 -4.84 3.63 2.46
C MET A 104 -4.99 2.13 2.14
N LEU A 105 -3.94 1.49 1.64
CA LEU A 105 -3.95 0.04 1.38
C LEU A 105 -4.27 -0.76 2.65
N THR A 106 -3.75 -0.36 3.81
CA THR A 106 -4.07 -0.98 5.11
C THR A 106 -5.55 -0.82 5.47
N VAL A 107 -6.18 0.31 5.12
CA VAL A 107 -7.64 0.48 5.28
C VAL A 107 -8.40 -0.44 4.32
N LEU A 108 -7.96 -0.55 3.06
CA LEU A 108 -8.57 -1.46 2.08
C LEU A 108 -8.49 -2.94 2.50
N GLU A 109 -7.46 -3.34 3.25
CA GLU A 109 -7.37 -4.69 3.83
C GLU A 109 -8.51 -5.04 4.79
N THR A 110 -9.23 -4.03 5.30
CA THR A 110 -10.36 -4.24 6.21
C THR A 110 -11.71 -4.41 5.48
N LEU A 111 -11.73 -4.27 4.15
CA LEU A 111 -12.92 -4.48 3.32
C LEU A 111 -13.06 -5.94 2.91
N GLY A 112 -14.30 -6.40 2.71
CA GLY A 112 -14.54 -7.68 2.06
C GLY A 112 -14.09 -7.65 0.59
N PRO A 113 -13.82 -8.82 -0.05
CA PRO A 113 -13.28 -8.85 -1.41
C PRO A 113 -14.07 -8.08 -2.47
N ALA A 114 -15.40 -8.19 -2.43
CA ALA A 114 -16.25 -7.46 -3.37
C ALA A 114 -16.28 -5.96 -3.07
N GLU A 115 -16.23 -5.56 -1.79
CA GLU A 115 -16.19 -4.15 -1.39
C GLU A 115 -14.90 -3.49 -1.85
N ARG A 116 -13.75 -4.15 -1.66
CA ARG A 116 -12.46 -3.67 -2.16
C ARG A 116 -12.46 -3.54 -3.68
N ALA A 117 -12.95 -4.55 -4.41
CA ALA A 117 -13.04 -4.49 -5.87
C ALA A 117 -13.88 -3.31 -6.37
N VAL A 118 -15.06 -3.13 -5.79
CA VAL A 118 -15.96 -2.03 -6.15
C VAL A 118 -15.34 -0.69 -5.79
N PHE A 119 -14.71 -0.57 -4.61
CA PHE A 119 -14.04 0.65 -4.18
C PHE A 119 -12.90 1.03 -5.12
N VAL A 120 -11.96 0.12 -5.38
CA VAL A 120 -10.78 0.39 -6.23
C VAL A 120 -11.21 0.78 -7.64
N LEU A 121 -12.06 -0.03 -8.28
CA LEU A 121 -12.52 0.28 -9.64
C LEU A 121 -13.28 1.61 -9.72
N ARG A 122 -14.11 1.92 -8.70
CA ARG A 122 -14.94 3.12 -8.74
C ARG A 122 -14.21 4.39 -8.34
N GLU A 123 -13.49 4.35 -7.22
CA GLU A 123 -12.91 5.55 -6.58
C GLU A 123 -11.47 5.82 -7.02
N VAL A 124 -10.76 4.83 -7.58
CA VAL A 124 -9.39 5.03 -8.07
C VAL A 124 -9.34 5.13 -9.60
N PHE A 125 -10.18 4.36 -10.29
CA PHE A 125 -10.17 4.25 -11.75
C PHE A 125 -11.42 4.80 -12.43
N ASP A 126 -12.35 5.42 -11.69
CA ASP A 126 -13.59 6.01 -12.20
C ASP A 126 -14.47 5.08 -13.05
N THR A 127 -14.34 3.76 -12.87
CA THR A 127 -15.02 2.77 -13.70
C THR A 127 -16.55 2.90 -13.56
N PRO A 128 -17.32 2.84 -14.66
CA PRO A 128 -18.78 2.86 -14.62
C PRO A 128 -19.38 1.67 -13.83
N TYR A 129 -20.48 1.91 -13.12
CA TYR A 129 -21.09 0.90 -12.24
C TYR A 129 -21.59 -0.36 -12.95
N ASP A 130 -22.00 -0.22 -14.20
CA ASP A 130 -22.40 -1.30 -15.11
C ASP A 130 -21.22 -2.18 -15.49
N GLU A 131 -20.07 -1.59 -15.82
CA GLU A 131 -18.84 -2.35 -16.08
C GLU A 131 -18.36 -3.08 -14.82
N ILE A 132 -18.37 -2.41 -13.66
CA ILE A 132 -18.02 -3.03 -12.38
C ILE A 132 -18.94 -4.22 -12.09
N ALA A 133 -20.25 -4.08 -12.35
CA ALA A 133 -21.26 -5.13 -12.18
C ALA A 133 -20.91 -6.40 -12.98
N GLU A 134 -20.46 -6.27 -14.22
CA GLU A 134 -19.98 -7.40 -15.03
C GLU A 134 -18.73 -8.06 -14.46
N VAL A 135 -17.82 -7.27 -13.86
CA VAL A 135 -16.57 -7.78 -13.28
C VAL A 135 -16.85 -8.57 -12.01
N VAL A 136 -17.66 -8.03 -11.10
CA VAL A 136 -17.91 -8.62 -9.76
C VAL A 136 -19.09 -9.59 -9.74
N GLY A 137 -19.82 -9.75 -10.85
CA GLY A 137 -20.95 -10.67 -10.98
C GLY A 137 -22.17 -10.22 -10.17
N LYS A 138 -22.52 -8.92 -10.23
CA LYS A 138 -23.64 -8.32 -9.48
C LYS A 138 -24.48 -7.40 -10.37
N THR A 139 -25.64 -6.98 -9.89
CA THR A 139 -26.43 -5.95 -10.58
C THR A 139 -25.84 -4.56 -10.36
N PRO A 140 -26.00 -3.60 -11.30
CA PRO A 140 -25.52 -2.23 -11.10
C PRO A 140 -26.05 -1.55 -9.83
N ALA A 141 -27.31 -1.84 -9.46
CA ALA A 141 -27.91 -1.36 -8.23
C ALA A 141 -27.18 -1.89 -6.98
N ALA A 142 -26.85 -3.18 -6.95
CA ALA A 142 -26.08 -3.78 -5.87
C ALA A 142 -24.65 -3.21 -5.79
N VAL A 143 -24.01 -2.96 -6.93
CA VAL A 143 -22.68 -2.32 -6.96
C VAL A 143 -22.73 -0.92 -6.34
N ARG A 144 -23.73 -0.09 -6.68
CA ARG A 144 -23.87 1.26 -6.08
C ARG A 144 -24.01 1.21 -4.55
N GLN A 145 -24.78 0.26 -4.03
CA GLN A 145 -24.90 0.06 -2.59
C GLN A 145 -23.56 -0.35 -1.96
N ILE A 146 -22.85 -1.29 -2.58
CA ILE A 146 -21.52 -1.73 -2.12
C ILE A 146 -20.53 -0.56 -2.14
N ALA A 147 -20.52 0.24 -3.21
CA ALA A 147 -19.64 1.40 -3.34
C ALA A 147 -19.87 2.40 -2.21
N ASN A 148 -21.12 2.73 -1.90
CA ASN A 148 -21.44 3.65 -0.80
C ASN A 148 -20.95 3.11 0.56
N ARG A 149 -21.21 1.83 0.86
CA ARG A 149 -20.73 1.22 2.12
C ARG A 149 -19.21 1.19 2.20
N ALA A 150 -18.54 0.83 1.11
CA ALA A 150 -17.07 0.81 1.06
C ALA A 150 -16.51 2.22 1.26
N ARG A 151 -17.11 3.24 0.64
CA ARG A 151 -16.71 4.65 0.80
C ARG A 151 -16.88 5.11 2.25
N GLU A 152 -18.02 4.82 2.88
CA GLU A 152 -18.25 5.14 4.30
C GLU A 152 -17.24 4.43 5.22
N HIS A 153 -16.98 3.15 4.96
CA HIS A 153 -16.02 2.36 5.74
C HIS A 153 -14.59 2.89 5.65
N VAL A 154 -14.16 3.29 4.45
CA VAL A 154 -12.86 3.92 4.21
C VAL A 154 -12.82 5.31 4.82
N ALA A 155 -13.82 6.16 4.58
CA ALA A 155 -13.88 7.52 5.10
C ALA A 155 -13.79 7.58 6.64
N ALA A 156 -14.32 6.57 7.33
CA ALA A 156 -14.27 6.47 8.79
C ALA A 156 -12.87 6.14 9.34
N ARG A 157 -11.95 5.62 8.51
CA ARG A 157 -10.65 5.07 8.95
C ARG A 157 -9.44 5.68 8.24
N ARG A 158 -9.64 6.32 7.08
CA ARG A 158 -8.57 6.94 6.33
C ARG A 158 -7.97 8.10 7.13
N PRO A 159 -6.63 8.25 7.15
CA PRO A 159 -5.99 9.42 7.71
C PRO A 159 -6.48 10.71 7.04
N ARG A 160 -6.54 11.79 7.81
CA ARG A 160 -6.84 13.13 7.29
C ARG A 160 -5.53 13.83 7.00
N MET A 161 -4.89 13.50 5.87
CA MET A 161 -3.69 14.21 5.45
C MET A 161 -4.03 15.65 5.05
N ARG A 162 -3.71 16.61 5.92
CA ARG A 162 -3.94 18.06 5.72
C ARG A 162 -2.67 18.87 5.52
N VAL A 163 -1.51 18.22 5.61
CA VAL A 163 -0.20 18.87 5.52
C VAL A 163 0.33 18.88 4.09
N ASP A 164 1.06 19.93 3.75
CA ASP A 164 1.80 19.97 2.48
C ASP A 164 2.96 18.95 2.49
N ARG A 165 3.47 18.62 1.30
CA ARG A 165 4.52 17.60 1.14
C ARG A 165 5.84 17.97 1.79
N ALA A 166 6.19 19.26 1.83
CA ALA A 166 7.44 19.72 2.44
C ALA A 166 7.42 19.48 3.95
N GLN A 167 6.26 19.70 4.59
CA GLN A 167 6.06 19.39 6.00
C GLN A 167 6.11 17.88 6.27
N GLN A 168 5.50 17.06 5.42
CA GLN A 168 5.61 15.59 5.54
C GLN A 168 7.06 15.12 5.46
N GLN A 169 7.79 15.58 4.44
CA GLN A 169 9.19 15.25 4.24
C GLN A 169 10.05 15.68 5.45
N ALA A 170 9.87 16.91 5.92
CA ALA A 170 10.60 17.41 7.09
C ALA A 170 10.29 16.62 8.38
N ALA A 171 9.04 16.19 8.58
CA ALA A 171 8.68 15.35 9.71
C ALA A 171 9.33 13.97 9.62
N VAL A 172 9.35 13.36 8.42
CA VAL A 172 10.00 12.06 8.18
C VAL A 172 11.52 12.15 8.33
N GLU A 173 12.15 13.22 7.88
CA GLU A 173 13.60 13.46 8.06
C GLU A 173 13.97 13.56 9.54
N LYS A 174 13.23 14.38 10.31
CA LYS A 174 13.42 14.50 11.76
C LYS A 174 13.22 13.17 12.48
N PHE A 175 12.17 12.44 12.12
CA PHE A 175 11.90 11.11 12.65
C PHE A 175 13.04 10.14 12.36
N THR A 176 13.51 10.09 11.11
CA THR A 176 14.58 9.17 10.68
C THR A 176 15.89 9.46 11.41
N ALA A 177 16.24 10.75 11.54
CA ALA A 177 17.41 11.18 12.31
C ALA A 177 17.30 10.78 13.78
N ALA A 178 16.14 11.02 14.41
CA ALA A 178 15.92 10.68 15.82
C ALA A 178 15.94 9.17 16.09
N VAL A 179 15.43 8.35 15.16
CA VAL A 179 15.56 6.89 15.24
C VAL A 179 17.02 6.44 15.11
N SER A 180 17.78 7.06 14.20
CA SER A 180 19.19 6.74 13.98
C SER A 180 20.06 7.03 15.21
N THR A 181 19.81 8.15 15.91
CA THR A 181 20.57 8.56 17.08
C THR A 181 20.02 8.00 18.40
N GLY A 182 18.78 7.49 18.40
CA GLY A 182 18.08 7.10 19.63
C GLY A 182 17.61 8.29 20.47
N ASP A 183 17.49 9.48 19.87
CA ASP A 183 17.05 10.69 20.55
C ASP A 183 15.54 10.64 20.87
N VAL A 184 15.26 10.23 22.10
CA VAL A 184 13.89 10.13 22.65
C VAL A 184 13.18 11.48 22.66
N GLN A 185 13.89 12.58 22.92
CA GLN A 185 13.28 13.91 23.01
C GLN A 185 12.81 14.36 21.62
N SER A 186 13.67 14.23 20.62
CA SER A 186 13.30 14.52 19.22
C SER A 186 12.16 13.61 18.72
N LEU A 187 12.13 12.34 19.14
CA LEU A 187 11.00 11.44 18.85
C LEU A 187 9.69 11.97 19.47
N VAL A 188 9.69 12.36 20.75
CA VAL A 188 8.49 12.90 21.41
C VAL A 188 7.98 14.17 20.73
N GLU A 189 8.87 15.02 20.20
CA GLU A 189 8.51 16.26 19.52
C GLU A 189 7.83 16.03 18.16
N VAL A 190 8.28 15.03 17.40
CA VAL A 190 7.73 14.72 16.06
C VAL A 190 6.50 13.80 16.11
N LEU A 191 6.33 13.03 17.18
CA LEU A 191 5.23 12.08 17.33
C LEU A 191 3.98 12.74 17.94
N ALA A 192 2.80 12.31 17.50
CA ALA A 192 1.54 12.66 18.14
C ALA A 192 1.41 11.95 19.51
N PRO A 193 0.70 12.54 20.50
CA PRO A 193 0.53 11.92 21.82
C PRO A 193 -0.05 10.50 21.78
N ASP A 194 -0.98 10.25 20.87
CA ASP A 194 -1.69 8.98 20.67
C ASP A 194 -1.11 8.13 19.53
N VAL A 195 0.14 8.41 19.12
CA VAL A 195 0.80 7.72 18.01
C VAL A 195 0.72 6.20 18.14
N VAL A 196 0.49 5.53 17.01
CA VAL A 196 0.44 4.06 16.93
C VAL A 196 1.52 3.52 16.01
N VAL A 197 2.34 2.60 16.51
CA VAL A 197 3.23 1.77 15.68
C VAL A 197 2.55 0.43 15.40
N VAL A 198 2.47 0.06 14.13
CA VAL A 198 2.07 -1.27 13.66
C VAL A 198 3.27 -1.90 12.96
N ALA A 199 3.70 -3.07 13.40
CA ALA A 199 4.87 -3.75 12.84
C ALA A 199 4.47 -5.11 12.27
N ASP A 200 4.84 -5.36 11.02
CA ASP A 200 4.62 -6.63 10.34
C ASP A 200 5.94 -7.40 10.21
N GLY A 201 6.10 -8.46 11.02
CA GLY A 201 7.22 -9.40 10.90
C GLY A 201 6.84 -10.75 10.28
N GLY A 202 5.55 -11.00 10.06
CA GLY A 202 5.00 -12.26 9.51
C GLY A 202 5.46 -13.55 10.19
N GLY A 203 5.89 -13.50 11.46
CA GLY A 203 6.49 -14.63 12.18
C GLY A 203 7.90 -15.02 11.72
N GLN A 204 8.44 -14.38 10.67
CA GLN A 204 9.76 -14.63 10.12
C GLN A 204 10.85 -13.85 10.86
N VAL A 205 10.52 -12.65 11.32
CA VAL A 205 11.42 -11.79 12.10
C VAL A 205 10.71 -11.23 13.32
N ALA A 206 11.48 -10.87 14.35
CA ALA A 206 10.93 -10.31 15.58
C ALA A 206 10.21 -8.97 15.31
N ALA A 207 8.92 -8.88 15.58
CA ALA A 207 8.15 -7.64 15.46
C ALA A 207 7.14 -7.55 16.59
N ALA A 208 6.65 -6.34 16.87
CA ALA A 208 5.60 -6.13 17.85
C ALA A 208 4.33 -6.90 17.40
N ARG A 209 3.92 -7.91 18.16
CA ARG A 209 2.74 -8.75 17.82
C ARG A 209 1.41 -8.02 17.93
N LYS A 210 1.40 -6.88 18.62
CA LYS A 210 0.23 -6.00 18.79
C LYS A 210 0.68 -4.56 18.56
N PRO A 211 -0.20 -3.68 18.07
CA PRO A 211 0.10 -2.26 17.94
C PRO A 211 0.59 -1.66 19.26
N ILE A 212 1.58 -0.78 19.18
CA ILE A 212 2.10 -0.01 20.32
C ILE A 212 1.50 1.38 20.24
N THR A 213 0.82 1.80 21.30
CA THR A 213 0.11 3.09 21.34
C THR A 213 0.66 3.98 22.45
N GLY A 214 0.80 5.26 22.14
CA GLY A 214 1.20 6.31 23.06
C GLY A 214 2.65 6.74 22.86
N VAL A 215 2.88 8.05 22.88
CA VAL A 215 4.15 8.67 22.52
C VAL A 215 5.32 8.17 23.35
N GLU A 216 5.17 7.98 24.66
CA GLU A 216 6.27 7.54 25.54
C GLU A 216 6.69 6.11 25.22
N LYS A 217 5.72 5.21 25.01
CA LYS A 217 5.97 3.81 24.67
C LYS A 217 6.58 3.67 23.28
N VAL A 218 6.07 4.43 22.32
CA VAL A 218 6.55 4.42 20.94
C VAL A 218 7.96 5.02 20.85
N ALA A 219 8.21 6.17 21.47
CA ALA A 219 9.54 6.78 21.46
C ALA A 219 10.59 5.87 22.13
N ALA A 220 10.26 5.27 23.29
CA ALA A 220 11.14 4.32 23.95
C ALA A 220 11.36 3.02 23.15
N PHE A 221 10.37 2.57 22.39
CA PHE A 221 10.49 1.42 21.50
C PHE A 221 11.42 1.73 20.32
N LEU A 222 11.21 2.85 19.64
CA LEU A 222 11.99 3.25 18.47
C LEU A 222 13.45 3.57 18.83
N ALA A 223 13.69 4.27 19.94
CA ALA A 223 15.04 4.61 20.39
C ALA A 223 15.92 3.40 20.73
N ARG A 224 15.34 2.21 20.92
CA ARG A 224 16.11 0.97 21.10
C ARG A 224 16.82 0.53 19.82
N ALA A 225 16.37 0.95 18.64
CA ALA A 225 17.01 0.60 17.37
C ALA A 225 18.48 1.07 17.35
N ALA A 226 18.77 2.28 17.83
CA ALA A 226 20.11 2.84 17.92
C ALA A 226 21.10 2.06 18.82
N ARG A 227 20.61 1.09 19.61
CA ARG A 227 21.45 0.23 20.44
C ARG A 227 21.92 -1.04 19.71
N VAL A 228 21.36 -1.32 18.53
CA VAL A 228 21.73 -2.48 17.74
C VAL A 228 22.85 -2.09 16.78
N PRO A 229 23.93 -2.89 16.67
CA PRO A 229 24.99 -2.65 15.72
C PRO A 229 24.48 -2.56 14.27
N ASP A 230 25.26 -1.85 13.45
CA ASP A 230 25.03 -1.73 12.00
C ASP A 230 23.67 -1.13 11.62
N LEU A 231 23.11 -0.26 12.50
CA LEU A 231 21.94 0.54 12.16
C LEU A 231 22.28 1.54 11.07
N ALA A 232 21.59 1.44 9.94
CA ALA A 232 21.52 2.46 8.91
C ALA A 232 20.06 2.87 8.72
N ALA A 233 19.79 4.17 8.83
CA ALA A 233 18.46 4.73 8.59
C ALA A 233 18.56 5.83 7.54
N THR A 234 17.80 5.69 6.45
CA THR A 234 17.77 6.64 5.33
C THR A 234 16.33 6.97 4.97
N THR A 235 16.09 8.18 4.48
CA THR A 235 14.78 8.53 3.92
C THR A 235 14.58 7.86 2.57
N ALA A 236 13.35 7.46 2.28
CA ALA A 236 12.95 6.81 1.05
C ALA A 236 11.52 7.20 0.70
N TRP A 237 11.08 6.89 -0.52
CA TRP A 237 9.70 7.10 -0.95
C TRP A 237 9.02 5.75 -1.11
N PHE A 238 8.00 5.50 -0.30
CA PHE A 238 7.19 4.29 -0.39
C PHE A 238 5.80 4.64 -0.85
N ASN A 239 5.34 3.98 -1.91
CA ASN A 239 3.98 4.13 -2.41
C ASN A 239 3.57 5.60 -2.64
N GLY A 240 4.47 6.41 -3.21
CA GLY A 240 4.22 7.83 -3.47
C GLY A 240 4.28 8.75 -2.24
N THR A 241 4.66 8.22 -1.06
CA THR A 241 4.72 8.98 0.20
C THR A 241 6.12 8.95 0.83
N PRO A 242 6.56 10.03 1.51
CA PRO A 242 7.80 10.02 2.28
C PRO A 242 7.80 8.95 3.37
N GLY A 243 8.91 8.23 3.49
CA GLY A 243 9.14 7.18 4.48
C GLY A 243 10.61 7.02 4.81
N ALA A 244 10.94 5.91 5.48
CA ALA A 244 12.31 5.61 5.88
C ALA A 244 12.63 4.13 5.67
N ARG A 245 13.81 3.85 5.14
CA ARG A 245 14.41 2.51 5.15
C ARG A 245 15.31 2.42 6.37
N ILE A 246 15.11 1.38 7.17
CA ILE A 246 15.91 1.10 8.35
C ILE A 246 16.50 -0.30 8.22
N ASP A 247 17.79 -0.36 7.96
CA ASP A 247 18.57 -1.60 7.94
C ASP A 247 19.22 -1.78 9.32
N ILE A 248 18.96 -2.91 9.97
CA ILE A 248 19.41 -3.16 11.36
C ILE A 248 19.65 -4.65 11.56
N GLY A 249 20.85 -5.01 12.02
CA GLY A 249 21.22 -6.42 12.24
C GLY A 249 21.05 -7.30 11.00
N GLY A 250 21.35 -6.77 9.81
CA GLY A 250 21.24 -7.48 8.53
C GLY A 250 19.82 -7.62 7.98
N ALA A 251 18.81 -6.98 8.59
CA ALA A 251 17.43 -7.02 8.12
C ALA A 251 16.91 -5.61 7.79
N ALA A 252 16.37 -5.46 6.58
CA ALA A 252 15.69 -4.24 6.15
C ALA A 252 14.32 -4.08 6.84
N THR A 253 13.89 -2.83 6.99
CA THR A 253 12.55 -2.45 7.43
C THR A 253 12.11 -1.25 6.60
N ALA A 254 10.99 -1.37 5.90
CA ALA A 254 10.33 -0.23 5.28
C ALA A 254 9.39 0.42 6.29
N VAL A 255 9.56 1.72 6.51
CA VAL A 255 8.75 2.50 7.44
C VAL A 255 7.96 3.55 6.67
N SER A 256 6.64 3.51 6.83
CA SER A 256 5.70 4.48 6.26
C SER A 256 4.96 5.22 7.38
N PRO A 257 5.43 6.41 7.77
CA PRO A 257 4.75 7.27 8.73
C PRO A 257 3.51 7.94 8.11
N VAL A 258 2.49 8.16 8.93
CA VAL A 258 1.35 9.01 8.60
C VAL A 258 1.52 10.32 9.35
N VAL A 259 1.57 11.42 8.60
CA VAL A 259 1.74 12.77 9.15
C VAL A 259 0.41 13.52 9.08
N GLU A 260 -0.07 13.98 10.23
CA GLU A 260 -1.25 14.85 10.37
C GLU A 260 -0.87 16.06 11.22
N ASP A 261 -1.25 17.25 10.79
CA ASP A 261 -0.97 18.52 11.48
C ASP A 261 0.51 18.67 11.93
N GLY A 262 1.44 18.20 11.09
CA GLY A 262 2.89 18.29 11.29
C GLY A 262 3.48 17.25 12.25
N ARG A 263 2.67 16.31 12.75
CA ARG A 263 3.10 15.23 13.66
C ARG A 263 2.80 13.85 13.09
N ILE A 264 3.61 12.87 13.48
CA ILE A 264 3.42 11.48 13.09
C ILE A 264 2.38 10.83 14.00
N THR A 265 1.22 10.46 13.44
CA THR A 265 0.11 9.82 14.16
C THR A 265 0.12 8.30 14.04
N ARG A 266 0.72 7.76 12.97
CA ARG A 266 0.92 6.32 12.80
C ARG A 266 2.25 6.02 12.15
N VAL A 267 2.80 4.85 12.46
CA VAL A 267 4.01 4.32 11.84
C VAL A 267 3.74 2.87 11.43
N TYR A 268 3.75 2.61 10.13
CA TYR A 268 3.68 1.26 9.58
C TYR A 268 5.09 0.77 9.32
N ALA A 269 5.53 -0.28 10.02
CA ALA A 269 6.87 -0.85 9.90
C ALA A 269 6.80 -2.26 9.31
N ILE A 270 7.13 -2.41 8.03
CA ILE A 270 7.15 -3.68 7.33
C ILE A 270 8.55 -4.28 7.46
N ARG A 271 8.65 -5.39 8.18
CA ARG A 271 9.90 -6.12 8.45
C ARG A 271 9.90 -7.53 7.85
N ASN A 272 8.75 -8.05 7.47
CA ASN A 272 8.63 -9.39 6.90
C ASN A 272 9.49 -9.49 5.63
N PRO A 273 10.57 -10.29 5.61
CA PRO A 273 11.50 -10.36 4.47
C PRO A 273 10.81 -10.79 3.16
N ASN A 274 9.73 -11.56 3.26
CA ASN A 274 8.94 -11.97 2.08
C ASN A 274 8.20 -10.80 1.41
N LYS A 275 8.15 -9.62 2.05
CA LYS A 275 7.54 -8.39 1.53
C LYS A 275 8.56 -7.31 1.17
N LEU A 276 9.85 -7.57 1.31
CA LEU A 276 10.89 -6.54 1.13
C LEU A 276 11.74 -6.76 -0.13
N GLY A 277 11.36 -7.70 -1.00
CA GLY A 277 12.10 -8.04 -2.21
C GLY A 277 12.18 -6.92 -3.25
N ARG A 278 11.32 -5.89 -3.16
CA ARG A 278 11.26 -4.74 -4.10
C ARG A 278 11.76 -3.42 -3.50
N LEU A 279 12.55 -3.46 -2.42
CA LEU A 279 13.10 -2.25 -1.82
C LEU A 279 14.29 -1.64 -2.58
N ASP A 280 14.83 -2.34 -3.57
CA ASP A 280 16.00 -1.92 -4.34
C ASP A 280 15.65 -1.54 -5.80
N GLU A 281 14.38 -1.64 -6.19
CA GLU A 281 13.87 -1.33 -7.53
C GLU A 281 12.73 -0.32 -7.44
N VAL A 282 12.85 0.79 -8.18
CA VAL A 282 11.78 1.80 -8.24
C VAL A 282 10.62 1.27 -9.08
N ALA A 283 9.43 1.19 -8.48
CA ALA A 283 8.20 0.81 -9.15
C ALA A 283 7.56 2.01 -9.87
N GLU A 284 7.11 1.78 -11.10
CA GLU A 284 6.26 2.73 -11.83
C GLU A 284 4.77 2.46 -11.53
N LEU A 285 4.06 3.47 -11.01
CA LEU A 285 2.62 3.42 -10.74
C LEU A 285 1.88 4.38 -11.68
N ARG A 286 0.73 3.97 -12.24
CA ARG A 286 -0.08 4.75 -13.19
C ARG A 286 -1.58 4.48 -13.05
N ARG A 287 -2.41 5.45 -13.44
CA ARG A 287 -3.88 5.35 -13.56
C ARG A 287 -4.35 5.34 -15.02
#